data_AF-A0A7Z8Y4B0-F1
#
_entry.id   AF-A0A7Z8Y4B0-F1
#
_cell.length_a   1.000
_cell.length_b   1.000
_cell.length_c   1.000
_cell.angle_alpha   90.00
_cell.angle_beta   90.00
_cell.angle_gamma   90.00
#
_symmetry.space_group_name_H-M   'P 1'
#
loop_
_entity.id
_entity.type
_entity.pdbx_description
1 polymer ?
#
loop_
_entity_poly.entity_id
_entity_poly.type
_entity_poly.pdbx_seq_one_letter_code
_entity_poly.pdbx_strand_id
1 'polypeptide(L)' 'MTDARPDNRNVENENLRPDHDGEPPRPATEPKGSEGSSNSGETATDPATGEEN' A
#
# COMPACT_ATOMS: atom_id res chain seq x y z
N MET A 1 26.22 10.93 4.70
CA MET A 1 25.25 11.87 4.12
C MET A 1 24.52 11.12 3.03
N THR A 2 23.24 10.80 3.20
CA THR A 2 22.44 10.21 2.13
C THR A 2 22.10 11.31 1.15
N ASP A 3 22.61 11.22 -0.09
CA ASP A 3 22.20 12.10 -1.17
C ASP A 3 20.67 12.05 -1.27
N ALA A 4 20.02 13.19 -1.04
CA ALA A 4 18.58 13.27 -1.16
C ALA A 4 18.24 13.10 -2.64
N ARG A 5 17.53 12.01 -2.97
CA ARG A 5 17.04 11.79 -4.32
C ARG A 5 16.24 13.01 -4.78
N PRO A 6 16.35 13.41 -6.06
CA PRO A 6 15.62 14.56 -6.58
C PRO A 6 14.12 14.34 -6.42
N ASP A 7 13.40 15.29 -5.83
CA ASP A 7 11.94 15.23 -5.65
C ASP A 7 11.25 15.86 -6.87
N ASN A 8 11.13 15.08 -7.95
CA ASN A 8 10.51 15.52 -9.19
C ASN A 8 9.65 14.43 -9.82
N ARG A 9 8.80 14.80 -10.79
CA ARG A 9 7.87 13.88 -11.45
C ARG A 9 8.53 12.67 -12.12
N ASN A 10 9.82 12.74 -12.44
CA ASN A 10 10.53 11.64 -13.09
C ASN A 10 10.79 10.46 -12.13
N VAL A 11 10.81 10.70 -10.82
CA VAL A 11 11.11 9.68 -9.81
C VAL A 11 9.88 9.20 -9.02
N GLU A 12 8.72 9.84 -9.19
CA GLU A 12 7.48 9.53 -8.45
C GLU A 12 7.12 8.04 -8.48
N ASN A 13 7.35 7.39 -9.63
CA ASN A 13 7.00 5.99 -9.86
C ASN A 13 8.23 5.06 -9.91
N GLU A 14 9.41 5.50 -9.48
CA GLU A 14 10.62 4.68 -9.51
C GLU A 14 10.46 3.38 -8.71
N ASN A 15 9.77 3.43 -7.56
CA ASN A 15 9.53 2.25 -6.71
C ASN A 15 8.52 1.24 -7.31
N LEU A 16 7.78 1.61 -8.36
CA LEU A 16 6.80 0.74 -9.03
C LEU A 16 7.40 -0.01 -10.23
N ARG A 17 8.65 0.31 -10.61
CA ARG A 17 9.32 -0.37 -11.72
C ARG A 17 9.69 -1.81 -11.33
N PRO A 18 9.68 -2.75 -12.28
CA PRO A 18 10.25 -4.08 -12.08
C PRO A 18 11.74 -4.02 -11.70
N ASP A 19 12.23 -5.08 -11.06
CA ASP A 19 13.65 -5.23 -10.67
C ASP A 19 14.52 -5.50 -11.89
N HIS A 20 13.96 -6.24 -12.85
CA HIS A 20 14.62 -6.68 -14.05
C HIS A 20 13.75 -6.43 -15.29
N ASP A 21 14.41 -6.20 -16.43
CA ASP A 21 13.74 -6.04 -17.71
C ASP A 21 12.98 -7.33 -18.08
N GLY A 22 11.69 -7.18 -18.40
CA GLY A 22 10.81 -8.29 -18.78
C GLY A 22 10.01 -8.90 -17.63
N GLU A 23 10.24 -8.48 -16.38
CA GLU A 23 9.38 -8.85 -15.26
C GLU A 23 8.11 -7.99 -15.22
N PRO A 24 7.00 -8.53 -14.67
CA PRO A 24 5.82 -7.73 -14.42
C PRO A 24 6.15 -6.57 -13.45
N PRO A 25 5.45 -5.42 -13.56
CA PRO A 25 5.60 -4.34 -12.60
C PRO A 25 5.34 -4.85 -11.19
N ARG A 26 6.10 -4.31 -10.23
CA ARG A 26 5.89 -4.65 -8.82
C ARG A 26 4.43 -4.37 -8.47
N PRO A 27 3.77 -5.24 -7.69
CA PRO A 27 2.45 -4.92 -7.18
C PRO A 27 2.51 -3.57 -6.46
N ALA A 28 1.40 -2.83 -6.49
CA ALA A 28 1.31 -1.56 -5.78
C ALA A 28 1.76 -1.77 -4.33
N THR A 29 2.89 -1.16 -3.96
CA THR A 29 3.41 -1.25 -2.60
C THR A 29 2.42 -0.55 -1.70
N GLU A 30 2.07 -1.18 -0.58
CA GLU A 30 1.17 -0.56 0.39
C GLU A 30 1.72 0.81 0.82
N PRO A 31 0.84 1.81 1.04
CA PRO A 31 1.29 3.09 1.54
C PRO A 31 2.01 2.93 2.88
N LYS A 32 2.96 3.82 3.15
CA LYS A 32 3.63 3.87 4.45
C LYS A 32 2.58 4.06 5.55
N GLY A 33 2.59 3.19 6.57
CA GLY A 33 1.58 3.17 7.63
C GLY A 33 0.40 2.23 7.39
N SER A 34 0.42 1.45 6.31
CA SER A 34 -0.56 0.38 6.06
C SER A 34 -0.28 -0.92 6.81
N GLU A 35 0.88 -1.05 7.48
CA GLU A 35 1.13 -2.14 8.41
C GLU A 35 0.05 -2.15 9.50
N GLY A 36 -0.85 -3.13 9.45
CA GLY A 36 -1.98 -3.21 10.37
C GLY A 36 -3.32 -2.70 9.82
N SER A 37 -3.42 -2.36 8.53
CA SER A 37 -4.72 -2.31 7.82
C SER A 37 -5.26 -3.73 7.60
N SER A 38 -5.22 -4.56 8.64
CA SER A 38 -6.21 -5.60 8.79
C SER A 38 -7.52 -4.88 9.07
N ASN A 39 -8.56 -5.23 8.34
CA ASN A 39 -9.91 -5.21 8.85
C ASN A 39 -9.93 -6.08 10.12
N SER A 40 -9.36 -5.60 11.24
CA SER A 40 -9.60 -6.16 12.56
C SER A 40 -11.11 -6.26 12.64
N GLY A 41 -11.64 -7.48 12.77
CA GLY A 41 -13.04 -7.82 12.52
C GLY A 41 -14.04 -7.20 13.50
N GLU A 42 -13.73 -6.04 14.08
CA GLU A 42 -14.52 -5.24 15.01
C GLU A 42 -15.81 -4.69 14.40
N THR A 43 -16.05 -4.89 13.10
CA THR A 43 -17.32 -4.51 12.45
C THR A 43 -18.07 -5.70 11.84
N ALA A 44 -18.01 -6.87 12.46
CA ALA A 44 -19.00 -7.92 12.19
C ALA A 44 -20.33 -7.54 12.86
N THR A 45 -21.06 -6.64 12.23
CA THR A 45 -22.41 -6.22 12.65
C THR A 45 -23.45 -7.13 11.99
N ASP A 46 -24.45 -7.60 12.73
CA ASP A 46 -25.56 -8.35 12.14
C ASP A 46 -26.29 -7.47 11.10
N PRO A 47 -26.33 -7.86 9.81
CA PRO A 47 -26.98 -7.05 8.77
C PRO A 47 -28.49 -6.88 8.97
N ALA A 48 -29.12 -7.71 9.80
CA ALA A 48 -30.54 -7.59 10.11
C ALA A 48 -30.83 -6.56 11.22
N THR A 49 -29.90 -6.34 12.16
CA THR A 49 -30.16 -5.56 13.38
C THR A 49 -29.23 -4.38 13.60
N GLY A 50 -28.01 -4.40 13.06
CA GLY A 50 -27.03 -3.35 13.30
C GLY A 50 -26.28 -3.48 14.63
N GLU A 51 -26.45 -4.59 15.36
CA GLU A 51 -25.81 -4.82 16.66
C GLU A 51 -24.44 -5.52 16.50
N GLU A 52 -23.53 -5.25 17.44
CA GLU A 52 -22.26 -5.97 17.59
C GLU A 52 -22.55 -7.44 17.99
N ASN A 53 -21.83 -8.42 17.43
CA ASN A 53 -21.98 -9.84 17.78
C ASN A 53 -21.40 -10.18 19.16
#